data_AF-A0A7W4B8R4-F1
#
_entry.id   AF-A0A7W4B8R4-F1
#
_cell.length_a   1.000
_cell.length_b   1.000
_cell.length_c   1.000
_cell.angle_alpha   90.00
_cell.angle_beta   90.00
_cell.angle_gamma   90.00
#
_symmetry.space_group_name_H-M   'P 1'
#
loop_
_entity.id
_entity.type
_entity.pdbx_description
1 polymer ?
#
loop_
_entity_poly.entity_id
_entity_poly.type
_entity_poly.pdbx_seq_one_letter_code
_entity_poly.pdbx_strand_id
1 'polypeptide(L)'
;MVETSINIKRANLQARQWPIMDVLSNRTKKIIGLLFKSDQTKIVEKNLLDDCSRSISGCNDWEAELLERIWISVLKISSGDMKKFESAVKLANTDYRDLFMAAGFGYDSEAHKKWKI
;
A
#
# COMPACT_ATOMS: atom_id res chain seq x y z
N MET A 1 -55.41 11.49 3.60
CA MET A 1 -54.71 11.30 4.88
C MET A 1 -53.43 10.53 4.59
N VAL A 2 -52.32 11.27 4.59
CA VAL A 2 -50.89 10.89 4.70
C VAL A 2 -50.44 9.55 4.10
N GLU A 3 -49.91 9.58 2.87
CA GLU A 3 -48.83 8.69 2.45
C GLU A 3 -47.51 9.32 2.89
N THR A 4 -46.86 8.72 3.88
CA THR A 4 -45.60 9.23 4.44
C THR A 4 -44.45 8.88 3.51
N SER A 5 -43.89 9.91 2.88
CA SER A 5 -42.69 9.85 2.05
C SER A 5 -41.47 9.40 2.85
N ILE A 6 -40.83 8.30 2.45
CA ILE A 6 -39.42 8.04 2.78
C ILE A 6 -38.62 8.23 1.49
N ASN A 7 -38.23 9.50 1.28
CA ASN A 7 -37.35 9.95 0.22
C ASN A 7 -35.89 9.76 0.67
N ILE A 8 -35.38 8.53 0.59
CA ILE A 8 -33.93 8.30 0.70
C ILE A 8 -33.36 8.46 -0.70
N LYS A 9 -32.68 9.60 -0.90
CA LYS A 9 -31.93 9.96 -2.10
C LYS A 9 -31.03 8.79 -2.53
N ARG A 10 -31.49 8.02 -3.52
CA ARG A 10 -30.66 7.19 -4.40
C ARG A 10 -29.81 8.13 -5.26
N ALA A 11 -28.80 8.74 -4.67
CA ALA A 11 -27.76 9.42 -5.42
C ALA A 11 -26.75 8.36 -5.91
N ASN A 12 -26.86 8.03 -7.20
CA ASN A 12 -25.81 7.49 -8.06
C ASN A 12 -24.97 6.31 -7.52
N LEU A 13 -25.52 5.11 -7.66
CA LEU A 13 -24.79 3.83 -7.66
C LEU A 13 -24.10 3.55 -9.01
N GLN A 14 -23.59 4.58 -9.68
CA GLN A 14 -22.82 4.45 -10.93
C GLN A 14 -21.53 5.27 -10.82
N ALA A 15 -20.58 4.79 -10.00
CA ALA A 15 -19.13 5.04 -10.09
C ALA A 15 -18.36 4.44 -8.88
N ARG A 16 -18.56 3.17 -8.56
CA ARG A 16 -17.54 2.40 -7.79
C ARG A 16 -17.07 1.22 -8.60
N GLN A 17 -16.65 1.49 -9.83
CA GLN A 17 -15.73 0.60 -10.50
C GLN A 17 -14.40 0.78 -9.76
N TRP A 18 -14.12 -0.10 -8.80
CA TRP A 18 -12.86 -0.09 -8.06
C TRP A 18 -11.71 -0.20 -9.09
N PRO A 19 -10.76 0.75 -9.14
CA PRO A 19 -9.64 0.63 -10.05
C PRO A 19 -8.87 -0.63 -9.64
N ILE A 20 -8.61 -1.47 -10.62
CA ILE A 20 -7.74 -2.64 -10.51
C ILE A 20 -6.45 -2.17 -9.82
N MET A 21 -6.18 -2.71 -8.62
CA MET A 21 -4.97 -2.41 -7.82
C MET A 21 -3.76 -3.12 -8.46
N ASP A 22 -3.40 -2.70 -9.68
CA ASP A 22 -2.29 -3.26 -10.47
C ASP A 22 -1.17 -2.23 -10.70
N VAL A 23 -1.22 -1.04 -10.06
CA VAL A 23 -0.29 0.05 -10.37
C VAL A 23 0.25 0.73 -9.11
N LEU A 24 1.57 0.72 -8.96
CA LEU A 24 2.30 1.50 -7.95
C LEU A 24 2.29 2.99 -8.29
N SER A 25 2.27 3.84 -7.27
CA SER A 25 2.38 5.29 -7.45
C SER A 25 3.71 5.69 -8.10
N ASN A 26 3.73 6.83 -8.79
CA ASN A 26 4.96 7.38 -9.40
C ASN A 26 6.05 7.62 -8.35
N ARG A 27 5.66 8.00 -7.14
CA ARG A 27 6.57 8.19 -6.01
C ARG A 27 7.21 6.87 -5.60
N THR A 28 6.41 5.81 -5.46
CA THR A 28 6.91 4.46 -5.11
C THR A 28 7.88 3.96 -6.17
N LYS A 29 7.53 4.05 -7.46
CA LYS A 29 8.42 3.68 -8.58
C LYS A 29 9.75 4.44 -8.54
N LYS A 30 9.71 5.75 -8.26
CA LYS A 30 10.93 6.56 -8.12
C LYS A 30 11.80 6.08 -6.97
N ILE A 31 11.22 5.76 -5.82
CA ILE A 31 11.97 5.22 -4.66
C ILE A 31 12.62 3.87 -5.02
N ILE A 32 11.89 2.98 -5.71
CA ILE A 32 12.44 1.69 -6.15
C ILE A 32 13.67 1.91 -7.05
N GLY A 33 13.57 2.80 -8.03
CA GLY A 33 14.68 3.12 -8.93
C GLY A 33 15.88 3.80 -8.25
N LEU A 34 15.70 4.40 -7.07
CA LEU A 34 16.79 4.94 -6.25
C LEU A 34 17.45 3.87 -5.36
N LEU A 35 16.68 2.88 -4.92
CA LEU A 35 17.12 1.85 -3.97
C LEU A 35 17.72 0.61 -4.63
N PHE A 36 17.16 0.19 -5.75
CA PHE A 36 17.43 -1.11 -6.36
C PHE A 36 18.10 -0.94 -7.71
N LYS A 37 18.86 -1.96 -8.10
CA LYS A 37 19.42 -2.04 -9.45
C LYS A 37 18.31 -2.23 -10.49
N SER A 38 18.61 -1.91 -11.74
CA SER A 38 17.64 -1.98 -12.84
C SER A 38 17.13 -3.40 -13.11
N ASP A 39 17.96 -4.42 -12.88
CA ASP A 39 17.60 -5.84 -12.97
C ASP A 39 16.69 -6.31 -11.82
N GLN A 40 16.73 -5.64 -10.67
CA GLN A 40 15.92 -5.95 -9.49
C GLN A 40 14.59 -5.19 -9.45
N THR A 41 14.53 -4.00 -10.06
CA THR A 41 13.37 -3.10 -10.01
C THR A 41 12.06 -3.81 -10.38
N LYS A 42 12.03 -4.58 -11.47
CA LYS A 42 10.83 -5.30 -11.91
C LYS A 42 10.34 -6.35 -10.91
N ILE A 43 11.26 -7.02 -10.22
CA ILE A 43 10.94 -8.04 -9.21
C ILE A 43 10.34 -7.34 -7.98
N VAL A 44 10.95 -6.24 -7.54
CA VAL A 44 10.45 -5.44 -6.42
C VAL A 44 9.05 -4.89 -6.71
N GLU A 45 8.84 -4.30 -7.88
CA GLU A 45 7.53 -3.78 -8.28
C GLU A 45 6.45 -4.86 -8.26
N LYS A 46 6.76 -6.03 -8.84
CA LYS A 46 5.84 -7.17 -8.88
C LYS A 46 5.49 -7.64 -7.48
N ASN A 47 6.48 -7.89 -6.62
CA ASN A 47 6.24 -8.41 -5.27
C ASN A 47 5.45 -7.41 -4.40
N LEU A 48 5.64 -6.10 -4.59
CA LEU A 48 4.83 -5.11 -3.88
C LEU A 48 3.34 -5.17 -4.27
N LEU A 49 3.05 -5.34 -5.56
CA LEU A 49 1.68 -5.46 -6.06
C LEU A 49 1.04 -6.80 -5.67
N ASP A 50 1.75 -7.89 -5.86
CA ASP A 50 1.21 -9.24 -5.66
C ASP A 50 1.17 -9.62 -4.17
N ASP A 51 2.28 -9.43 -3.45
CA ASP A 51 2.49 -9.95 -2.10
C ASP A 51 2.32 -8.90 -0.99
N CYS A 52 2.16 -7.62 -1.32
CA CYS A 52 1.97 -6.54 -0.31
C CYS A 52 0.71 -5.71 -0.55
N SER A 53 -0.27 -6.26 -1.29
CA SER A 53 -1.54 -5.59 -1.55
C SER A 53 -2.74 -6.49 -1.25
N ARG A 54 -2.83 -7.67 -1.86
CA ARG A 54 -4.00 -8.56 -1.78
C ARG A 54 -3.92 -9.61 -0.67
N SER A 55 -2.71 -9.89 -0.19
CA SER A 55 -2.42 -10.97 0.77
C SER A 55 -2.41 -10.51 2.24
N ILE A 56 -2.55 -9.21 2.50
CA ILE A 56 -2.45 -8.66 3.84
C ILE A 56 -3.79 -8.78 4.56
N SER A 57 -3.82 -9.62 5.60
CA SER A 57 -5.00 -9.84 6.42
C SER A 57 -5.53 -8.54 7.02
N GLY A 58 -6.82 -8.25 6.79
CA GLY A 58 -7.49 -7.04 7.30
C GLY A 58 -7.34 -5.79 6.41
N CYS A 59 -6.72 -5.91 5.24
CA CYS A 59 -6.50 -4.79 4.30
C CYS A 59 -7.31 -4.91 2.99
N ASN A 60 -8.26 -5.85 2.89
CA ASN A 60 -8.97 -6.16 1.65
C ASN A 60 -9.71 -4.96 1.00
N ASP A 61 -10.12 -3.99 1.81
CA ASP A 61 -10.85 -2.79 1.37
C ASP A 61 -9.97 -1.53 1.39
N TRP A 62 -8.64 -1.66 1.54
CA TRP A 62 -7.76 -0.51 1.63
C TRP A 62 -7.60 0.17 0.27
N GLU A 63 -7.70 1.49 0.29
CA GLU A 63 -7.45 2.33 -0.88
C GLU A 63 -5.95 2.40 -1.21
N ALA A 64 -5.62 2.81 -2.44
CA ALA A 64 -4.25 2.86 -2.95
C ALA A 64 -3.30 3.69 -2.06
N GLU A 65 -3.81 4.73 -1.41
CA GLU A 65 -3.06 5.57 -0.49
C GLU A 65 -2.63 4.82 0.79
N LEU A 66 -3.50 3.94 1.31
CA LEU A 66 -3.19 3.14 2.49
C LEU A 66 -2.18 2.03 2.17
N LEU A 67 -2.24 1.46 0.96
CA LEU A 67 -1.24 0.51 0.48
C LEU A 67 0.13 1.16 0.25
N GLU A 68 0.19 2.42 -0.17
CA GLU A 68 1.47 3.14 -0.33
C GLU A 68 2.26 3.17 0.99
N ARG A 69 1.60 3.32 2.14
CA ARG A 69 2.26 3.27 3.44
C ARG A 69 2.93 1.92 3.68
N ILE A 70 2.29 0.82 3.29
CA ILE A 70 2.85 -0.55 3.37
C ILE A 70 4.07 -0.66 2.45
N TRP A 71 3.90 -0.32 1.18
CA TRP A 71 4.96 -0.44 0.18
C TRP A 71 6.20 0.36 0.59
N ILE A 72 6.02 1.61 1.03
CA ILE A 72 7.14 2.46 1.44
C ILE A 72 7.78 1.96 2.75
N SER A 73 7.01 1.35 3.65
CA SER A 73 7.58 0.70 4.84
C SER A 73 8.51 -0.46 4.46
N VAL A 74 8.07 -1.32 3.54
CA VAL A 74 8.88 -2.42 3.00
C VAL A 74 10.15 -1.88 2.36
N LEU A 75 10.02 -0.86 1.49
CA LEU A 75 11.15 -0.24 0.81
C LEU A 75 12.14 0.38 1.80
N LYS A 76 11.66 1.11 2.82
CA LYS A 76 12.51 1.71 3.85
C LYS A 76 13.29 0.67 4.64
N ILE A 77 12.65 -0.41 5.10
CA ILE A 77 13.32 -1.48 5.86
C ILE A 77 14.35 -2.20 4.96
N SER A 78 14.00 -2.43 3.70
CA SER A 78 14.90 -3.10 2.75
C SER A 78 16.18 -2.32 2.50
N SER A 79 16.10 -0.98 2.42
CA SER A 79 17.23 -0.11 2.08
C SER A 79 17.99 -0.58 0.83
N GLY A 80 17.27 -1.13 -0.16
CA GLY A 80 17.85 -1.61 -1.43
C GLY A 80 18.45 -3.03 -1.38
N ASP A 81 18.40 -3.69 -0.23
CA ASP A 81 18.85 -5.08 -0.09
C ASP A 81 17.69 -6.07 -0.32
N MET A 82 17.88 -7.01 -1.24
CA MET A 82 16.84 -7.97 -1.61
C MET A 82 16.47 -8.95 -0.49
N LYS A 83 17.41 -9.34 0.38
CA LYS A 83 17.08 -10.24 1.50
C LYS A 83 16.23 -9.51 2.53
N LYS A 84 16.59 -8.26 2.86
CA LYS A 84 15.79 -7.40 3.74
C LYS A 84 14.43 -7.08 3.13
N PHE A 85 14.36 -6.88 1.82
CA PHE A 85 13.10 -6.72 1.09
C PHE A 85 12.18 -7.93 1.29
N GLU A 86 12.67 -9.15 1.02
CA GLU A 86 11.89 -10.37 1.24
C GLU A 86 11.46 -10.56 2.69
N SER A 87 12.33 -10.27 3.66
CA SER A 87 11.98 -10.28 5.08
C SER A 87 10.91 -9.26 5.44
N ALA A 88 10.97 -8.05 4.90
CA ALA A 88 9.98 -7.01 5.13
C ALA A 88 8.62 -7.33 4.48
N VAL A 89 8.62 -7.94 3.29
CA VAL A 89 7.40 -8.48 2.65
C VAL A 89 6.75 -9.54 3.56
N LYS A 90 7.53 -10.48 4.11
CA LYS A 90 7.01 -11.47 5.05
C LYS A 90 6.42 -10.83 6.31
N LEU A 91 7.08 -9.80 6.85
CA LEU A 91 6.58 -9.05 8.01
C LEU A 91 5.26 -8.35 7.68
N ALA A 92 5.15 -7.70 6.53
CA ALA A 92 3.92 -7.04 6.07
C ALA A 92 2.71 -8.00 6.04
N ASN A 93 2.93 -9.22 5.55
CA ASN A 93 1.91 -10.27 5.48
C ASN A 93 1.57 -10.90 6.84
N THR A 94 2.52 -10.90 7.78
CA THR A 94 2.33 -11.44 9.13
C THR A 94 1.57 -10.45 10.00
N ASP A 95 2.09 -9.22 10.10
CA ASP A 95 1.46 -8.10 10.78
C ASP A 95 1.98 -6.77 10.23
N TYR A 96 1.15 -6.07 9.46
CA TYR A 96 1.51 -4.77 8.90
C TYR A 96 1.70 -3.68 9.98
N ARG A 97 1.18 -3.88 11.20
CA ARG A 97 1.39 -2.94 12.31
C ARG A 97 2.83 -3.01 12.78
N ASP A 98 3.38 -4.22 12.91
CA ASP A 98 4.80 -4.44 13.22
C ASP A 98 5.69 -3.92 12.09
N LEU A 99 5.28 -4.08 10.83
CA LEU A 99 5.95 -3.44 9.70
C LEU A 99 6.03 -1.91 9.87
N PHE A 100 4.92 -1.26 10.24
CA PHE A 100 4.91 0.19 10.47
C PHE A 100 5.81 0.58 11.64
N MET A 101 5.82 -0.20 12.72
CA MET A 101 6.71 0.03 13.85
C MET A 101 8.18 -0.10 13.44
N ALA A 102 8.53 -1.17 12.73
CA ALA A 102 9.89 -1.42 12.24
C ALA A 102 10.38 -0.36 11.24
N ALA A 103 9.49 0.17 10.39
CA ALA A 103 9.81 1.26 9.48
C ALA A 103 9.87 2.65 10.17
N GLY A 104 9.51 2.74 11.46
CA GLY A 104 9.39 4.00 12.19
C GLY A 104 8.21 4.86 11.71
N PHE A 105 7.19 4.24 11.11
CA PHE A 105 5.95 4.88 10.68
C PHE A 105 4.76 4.55 11.57
N GLY A 106 4.93 3.77 12.64
CA GLY A 106 3.82 3.33 13.50
C GLY A 106 3.09 4.46 14.24
N TYR A 107 3.80 5.54 14.58
CA TYR A 107 3.26 6.65 15.39
C TYR A 107 2.66 7.81 14.57
N ASP A 108 2.90 7.87 13.27
CA ASP A 108 2.40 8.92 12.38
C ASP A 108 1.99 8.30 11.03
N SER A 109 0.70 8.35 10.70
CA SER A 109 0.16 7.80 9.46
C SER A 109 0.77 8.44 8.21
N GLU A 110 1.22 9.70 8.32
CA GLU A 110 1.76 10.51 7.24
C GLU A 110 3.29 10.44 7.16
N ALA A 111 3.96 9.75 8.08
CA ALA A 111 5.42 9.67 8.10
C ALA A 111 5.99 9.06 6.80
N HIS A 112 5.28 8.12 6.20
CA HIS A 112 5.65 7.53 4.92
C HIS A 112 5.68 8.56 3.78
N LYS A 113 4.88 9.64 3.83
CA LYS A 113 4.87 10.73 2.84
C LYS A 113 6.05 11.70 3.03
N LYS A 114 6.47 11.88 4.28
CA LYS A 114 7.57 12.76 4.68
C LYS A 114 8.94 12.14 4.48
N TRP A 115 9.02 10.82 4.38
CA TRP A 115 10.29 10.11 4.18
C TRP A 115 10.94 10.49 2.84
N LYS A 116 12.19 10.95 2.94
CA LYS A 116 13.07 11.29 1.83
C LYS A 116 14.26 10.33 1.85
N ILE A 117 14.68 9.91 0.67
CA ILE A 117 15.87 9.10 0.42
C ILE A 117 16.78 9.83 -0.57
#